data_AF-A0A0H2SL73-F1
#
_entry.id   AF-A0A0H2SL73-F1
#
_cell.length_a   1.000
_cell.length_b   1.000
_cell.length_c   1.000
_cell.angle_alpha   90.00
_cell.angle_beta   90.00
_cell.angle_gamma   90.00
#
_symmetry.space_group_name_H-M   'P 1'
#
loop_
_entity.id
_entity.type
_entity.pdbx_description
1 polymer ?
#
loop_
_entity_poly.entity_id
_entity_poly.type
_entity_poly.pdbx_seq_one_letter_code
_entity_poly.pdbx_strand_id
1 'polypeptide(L)'
;MMVANSTTRQLEANECFDEIWGAKVRFNNPSQALLAQLFLKDDRDDAIPLPAFDALLSVIRNPSFNIKDIEFKDCGDFCSFVASSRVEVVTRRGWGSDTGIPDVVLRGALDVFGEELRGIWCDARNYHLGDMLSVFGDYGESGLKVALTSWRKAISNCAIVHSSWLVRARPLLNYFHTFQASKRQSLPHYLLNPSLGTWTRDLQIELDETSDHLHDVVVNALLNRVPNLRTFHLDTFRHRPRPCDIFIAGLCKSLSTLTNLEEIYISTSLLKESNHFIQQLSNSPPPKLKLIRFLKGTIDRSLLSHMPQWLSPLSSIASLEHVGIRDDLIGNNLVDGVSWSRSESLAKSNAFNLEGLSIYSKKTISGVMSKDSLLDAFKAVKRMDLNYSGGGEAKVKDILSRCPSLRSLSLVDESKDFTFFEIAEVLPEFLEELDITFSPFNRNNYQINTPLETRIIGQLDHFDARLLQALHPGTTPRLRVVRIYISSAVMEQRKTFFILNHRQLFRREAIGALSPTVSGAEESPDEVVKTPLLPLCQQMCYKRSLSFSVQVRLVKKHSDADSDIDVDEFSE
;
A
#
# COMPACT_ATOMS: atom_id res chain seq x y z
N MET A 1 -23.40 27.79 20.51
CA MET A 1 -24.86 28.05 20.45
C MET A 1 -25.21 28.33 18.99
N MET A 2 -25.43 27.26 18.20
CA MET A 2 -25.77 27.35 16.78
C MET A 2 -27.30 27.42 16.66
N VAL A 3 -27.78 28.41 15.92
CA VAL A 3 -29.20 28.59 15.62
C VAL A 3 -29.66 27.46 14.69
N ALA A 4 -30.52 26.59 15.20
CA ALA A 4 -31.23 25.59 14.40
C ALA A 4 -32.25 26.30 13.49
N ASN A 5 -31.86 26.57 12.25
CA ASN A 5 -32.82 26.89 11.19
C ASN A 5 -33.54 25.61 10.77
N SER A 6 -34.59 25.24 11.48
CA SER A 6 -35.55 24.20 11.10
C SER A 6 -36.47 24.69 9.97
N THR A 7 -35.89 24.95 8.80
CA THR A 7 -36.68 24.83 7.56
C THR A 7 -36.88 23.34 7.33
N THR A 8 -38.03 22.82 7.73
CA THR A 8 -38.48 21.46 7.42
C THR A 8 -38.37 21.28 5.90
N ARG A 9 -37.30 20.62 5.45
CA ARG A 9 -37.04 20.39 4.03
C ARG A 9 -38.20 19.56 3.50
N GLN A 10 -39.04 20.14 2.64
CA GLN A 10 -40.14 19.44 2.02
C GLN A 10 -39.56 18.26 1.21
N LEU A 11 -39.87 17.04 1.61
CA LEU A 11 -39.50 15.80 0.92
C LEU A 11 -40.67 15.39 0.03
N GLU A 12 -40.38 14.98 -1.21
CA GLU A 12 -41.38 14.30 -2.03
C GLU A 12 -41.75 12.95 -1.41
N ALA A 13 -42.92 12.39 -1.77
CA ALA A 13 -43.42 11.14 -1.17
C ALA A 13 -42.47 9.94 -1.34
N ASN A 14 -41.60 9.97 -2.35
CA ASN A 14 -40.59 8.96 -2.64
C ASN A 14 -39.17 9.41 -2.28
N GLU A 15 -39.00 10.44 -1.45
CA GLU A 15 -37.70 10.91 -0.95
C GLU A 15 -37.52 10.57 0.54
N CYS A 16 -36.31 10.13 0.89
CA CYS A 16 -35.84 10.04 2.27
C CYS A 16 -34.75 11.08 2.48
N PHE A 17 -34.73 11.70 3.66
CA PHE A 17 -33.55 12.44 4.10
C PHE A 17 -32.59 11.47 4.78
N ASP A 18 -31.36 11.50 4.34
CA ASP A 18 -30.26 10.72 4.88
C ASP A 18 -29.53 11.57 5.89
N GLU A 19 -29.82 11.35 7.16
CA GLU A 19 -29.28 12.19 8.23
C GLU A 19 -27.77 12.01 8.37
N ILE A 20 -27.29 10.78 8.14
CA ILE A 20 -25.87 10.41 8.19
C ILE A 20 -25.03 11.26 7.23
N TRP A 21 -25.56 11.52 6.02
CA TRP A 21 -24.82 12.25 4.97
C TRP A 21 -25.40 13.62 4.65
N GLY A 22 -26.45 14.03 5.35
CA GLY A 22 -27.15 15.29 5.14
C GLY A 22 -27.77 15.45 3.74
N ALA A 23 -28.13 14.35 3.07
CA ALA A 23 -28.50 14.33 1.65
C ALA A 23 -29.89 13.75 1.39
N LYS A 24 -30.53 14.15 0.28
CA LYS A 24 -31.79 13.54 -0.18
C LYS A 24 -31.49 12.28 -1.01
N VAL A 25 -32.22 11.20 -0.74
CA VAL A 25 -32.18 9.96 -1.51
C VAL A 25 -33.57 9.73 -2.11
N ARG A 26 -33.63 9.59 -3.44
CA ARG A 26 -34.88 9.31 -4.17
C ARG A 26 -35.02 7.81 -4.38
N PHE A 27 -36.20 7.29 -4.09
CA PHE A 27 -36.59 5.89 -4.25
C PHE A 27 -37.61 5.71 -5.37
N ASN A 28 -37.82 4.46 -5.78
CA ASN A 28 -38.76 4.13 -6.85
C ASN A 28 -40.22 4.33 -6.42
N ASN A 29 -40.51 4.18 -5.11
CA ASN A 29 -41.84 4.35 -4.55
C ASN A 29 -41.80 4.82 -3.08
N PRO A 30 -42.94 5.29 -2.52
CA PRO A 30 -43.03 5.75 -1.14
C PRO A 30 -42.74 4.68 -0.08
N SER A 31 -43.10 3.43 -0.32
CA SER A 31 -42.89 2.33 0.64
C SER A 31 -41.40 2.07 0.89
N GLN A 32 -40.58 2.12 -0.16
CA GLN A 32 -39.11 2.07 -0.06
C GLN A 32 -38.55 3.30 0.67
N ALA A 33 -39.08 4.50 0.40
CA ALA A 33 -38.63 5.72 1.07
C ALA A 33 -38.95 5.71 2.57
N LEU A 34 -40.16 5.27 2.95
CA LEU A 34 -40.57 5.11 4.34
C LEU A 34 -39.73 4.05 5.06
N LEU A 35 -39.47 2.92 4.39
CA LEU A 35 -38.58 1.91 4.91
C LEU A 35 -37.18 2.47 5.14
N ALA A 36 -36.62 3.22 4.18
CA ALA A 36 -35.30 3.84 4.28
C ALA A 36 -35.17 4.83 5.44
N GLN A 37 -36.23 5.57 5.79
CA GLN A 37 -36.25 6.51 6.92
C GLN A 37 -35.95 5.83 8.27
N LEU A 38 -36.21 4.53 8.40
CA LEU A 38 -35.89 3.78 9.60
C LEU A 38 -34.40 3.43 9.72
N PHE A 39 -33.65 3.52 8.62
CA PHE A 39 -32.24 3.10 8.52
C PHE A 39 -31.27 4.25 8.31
N LEU A 40 -31.68 5.33 7.64
CA LEU A 40 -30.82 6.46 7.28
C LEU A 40 -30.82 7.57 8.35
N LYS A 41 -30.77 7.18 9.62
CA LYS A 41 -30.69 8.09 10.78
C LYS A 41 -29.25 8.28 11.26
N ASP A 42 -28.95 9.46 11.80
CA ASP A 42 -27.59 9.81 12.26
C ASP A 42 -27.27 9.14 13.61
N ASP A 43 -28.27 9.01 14.48
CA ASP A 43 -28.10 8.32 15.77
C ASP A 43 -28.17 6.80 15.61
N ARG A 44 -27.13 6.12 16.10
CA ARG A 44 -26.98 4.66 16.03
C ARG A 44 -27.97 3.93 16.91
N ASP A 45 -28.38 4.57 18.00
CA ASP A 45 -29.35 3.98 18.92
C ASP A 45 -30.78 4.10 18.35
N ASP A 46 -31.01 5.02 17.41
CA ASP A 46 -32.30 5.23 16.74
C ASP A 46 -32.42 4.52 15.38
N ALA A 47 -31.29 4.16 14.76
CA ALA A 47 -31.25 3.44 13.48
C ALA A 47 -31.45 1.93 13.70
N ILE A 48 -32.29 1.30 12.88
CA ILE A 48 -32.46 -0.16 12.95
C ILE A 48 -31.18 -0.86 12.46
N PRO A 49 -30.60 -1.81 13.22
CA PRO A 49 -29.42 -2.56 12.78
C PRO A 49 -29.66 -3.36 11.48
N LEU A 50 -28.64 -3.50 10.62
CA LEU A 50 -28.78 -4.25 9.36
C LEU A 50 -29.29 -5.70 9.52
N PRO A 51 -28.90 -6.47 10.55
CA PRO A 51 -29.48 -7.80 10.75
C PRO A 51 -30.99 -7.76 11.02
N ALA A 52 -31.46 -6.74 11.73
CA ALA A 52 -32.89 -6.53 11.95
C ALA A 52 -33.60 -6.07 10.66
N PHE A 53 -32.90 -5.35 9.78
CA PHE A 53 -33.40 -5.05 8.44
C PHE A 53 -33.61 -6.31 7.61
N ASP A 54 -32.63 -7.22 7.59
CA ASP A 54 -32.75 -8.48 6.85
C ASP A 54 -33.89 -9.34 7.40
N ALA A 55 -34.06 -9.36 8.73
CA ALA A 55 -35.20 -10.01 9.36
C ALA A 55 -36.53 -9.37 8.90
N LEU A 56 -36.64 -8.04 8.89
CA LEU A 56 -37.82 -7.32 8.42
C LEU A 56 -38.10 -7.62 6.94
N LEU A 57 -37.08 -7.54 6.09
CA LEU A 57 -37.17 -7.87 4.66
C LEU A 57 -37.60 -9.32 4.43
N SER A 58 -37.16 -10.25 5.26
CA SER A 58 -37.57 -11.66 5.19
C SER A 58 -39.07 -11.84 5.50
N VAL A 59 -39.60 -11.08 6.46
CA VAL A 59 -41.03 -11.08 6.80
C VAL A 59 -41.85 -10.46 5.67
N ILE A 60 -41.40 -9.34 5.11
CA ILE A 60 -42.04 -8.67 3.96
C ILE A 60 -42.06 -9.57 2.73
N ARG A 61 -41.05 -10.42 2.55
CA ARG A 61 -40.96 -11.43 1.49
C ARG A 61 -41.74 -12.71 1.73
N ASN A 62 -42.37 -12.86 2.89
CA ASN A 62 -43.26 -13.99 3.10
C ASN A 62 -44.37 -13.94 2.04
N PRO A 63 -44.68 -15.04 1.33
CA PRO A 63 -45.74 -15.08 0.31
C PRO A 63 -47.12 -14.66 0.85
N SER A 64 -47.32 -14.70 2.17
CA SER A 64 -48.52 -14.23 2.87
C SER A 64 -48.62 -12.69 2.93
N PHE A 65 -47.55 -11.99 2.57
CA PHE A 65 -47.45 -10.53 2.51
C PHE A 65 -47.42 -10.06 1.05
N ASN A 66 -48.14 -8.99 0.73
CA ASN A 66 -48.25 -8.48 -0.64
C ASN A 66 -47.03 -7.60 -0.99
N ILE A 67 -45.99 -8.19 -1.59
CA ILE A 67 -44.69 -7.55 -1.85
C ILE A 67 -44.63 -6.55 -3.01
N LYS A 68 -45.74 -5.97 -3.46
CA LYS A 68 -45.73 -5.17 -4.71
C LYS A 68 -44.81 -3.95 -4.70
N ASP A 69 -44.39 -3.47 -3.53
CA ASP A 69 -43.66 -2.20 -3.42
C ASP A 69 -42.19 -2.30 -2.96
N ILE A 70 -41.68 -3.46 -2.51
CA ILE A 70 -40.32 -3.56 -1.95
C ILE A 70 -39.46 -4.51 -2.76
N GLU A 71 -38.45 -3.96 -3.46
CA GLU A 71 -37.62 -4.68 -4.44
C GLU A 71 -36.28 -5.17 -3.87
N PHE A 72 -35.84 -4.63 -2.74
CA PHE A 72 -34.56 -5.00 -2.12
C PHE A 72 -34.56 -6.47 -1.71
N LYS A 73 -33.51 -7.24 -2.00
CA LYS A 73 -33.33 -8.66 -1.59
C LYS A 73 -32.57 -8.85 -0.28
N ASP A 74 -31.86 -7.86 0.19
CA ASP A 74 -31.20 -7.86 1.49
C ASP A 74 -30.76 -6.43 1.83
N CYS A 75 -30.12 -6.28 2.99
CA CYS A 75 -29.48 -5.05 3.42
C CYS A 75 -28.40 -4.57 2.44
N GLY A 76 -27.72 -5.49 1.76
CA GLY A 76 -26.71 -5.18 0.75
C GLY A 76 -27.28 -4.49 -0.49
N ASP A 77 -28.40 -5.01 -1.01
CA ASP A 77 -29.14 -4.43 -2.13
C ASP A 77 -29.63 -3.01 -1.79
N PHE A 78 -30.20 -2.84 -0.60
CA PHE A 78 -30.64 -1.53 -0.11
C PHE A 78 -29.46 -0.54 -0.02
N CYS A 79 -28.36 -0.93 0.61
CA CYS A 79 -27.21 -0.04 0.78
C CYS A 79 -26.60 0.33 -0.57
N SER A 80 -26.52 -0.63 -1.49
CA SER A 80 -26.05 -0.42 -2.86
C SER A 80 -26.94 0.54 -3.64
N PHE A 81 -28.26 0.43 -3.48
CA PHE A 81 -29.22 1.37 -4.06
C PHE A 81 -29.03 2.79 -3.53
N VAL A 82 -28.99 2.94 -2.20
CA VAL A 82 -28.79 4.26 -1.55
C VAL A 82 -27.50 4.92 -2.03
N ALA A 83 -26.39 4.18 -2.02
CA ALA A 83 -25.11 4.71 -2.46
C ALA A 83 -25.12 5.08 -3.95
N SER A 84 -25.77 4.29 -4.81
CA SER A 84 -25.89 4.55 -6.25
C SER A 84 -26.77 5.77 -6.55
N SER A 85 -27.88 5.91 -5.82
CA SER A 85 -28.79 7.07 -5.92
C SER A 85 -28.04 8.37 -5.61
N ARG A 86 -27.18 8.38 -4.59
CA ARG A 86 -26.31 9.52 -4.28
C ARG A 86 -25.29 9.81 -5.38
N VAL A 87 -24.69 8.78 -5.98
CA VAL A 87 -23.78 8.92 -7.12
C VAL A 87 -24.47 9.59 -8.30
N GLU A 88 -25.71 9.21 -8.58
CA GLU A 88 -26.51 9.77 -9.67
C GLU A 88 -26.80 11.26 -9.48
N VAL A 89 -27.15 11.68 -8.26
CA VAL A 89 -27.38 13.10 -7.95
C VAL A 89 -26.13 13.95 -8.19
N VAL A 90 -24.96 13.44 -7.77
CA VAL A 90 -23.67 14.13 -7.97
C VAL A 90 -23.30 14.20 -9.46
N THR A 91 -23.51 13.11 -10.20
CA THR A 91 -23.18 13.05 -11.63
C THR A 91 -24.09 13.94 -12.47
N ARG A 92 -25.42 13.91 -12.28
CA ARG A 92 -26.34 14.79 -13.01
C ARG A 92 -25.96 16.28 -12.89
N ARG A 93 -25.54 16.74 -11.70
CA ARG A 93 -25.08 18.12 -11.47
C ARG A 93 -23.71 18.44 -12.09
N GLY A 94 -22.84 17.45 -12.25
CA GLY A 94 -21.50 17.64 -12.78
C GLY A 94 -21.43 17.61 -14.31
N TRP A 95 -22.25 16.79 -14.96
CA TRP A 95 -22.24 16.64 -16.43
C TRP A 95 -23.04 17.73 -17.14
N GLY A 96 -24.05 18.31 -16.49
CA GLY A 96 -24.86 19.40 -17.05
C GLY A 96 -24.25 20.79 -16.90
N SER A 97 -22.94 20.92 -16.69
CA SER A 97 -22.34 22.24 -16.44
C SER A 97 -21.88 22.92 -17.71
N ASP A 98 -22.35 24.15 -17.93
CA ASP A 98 -22.02 25.01 -19.08
C ASP A 98 -20.64 25.69 -18.97
N THR A 99 -19.71 25.14 -18.19
CA THR A 99 -18.45 25.83 -17.81
C THR A 99 -17.44 26.04 -18.92
N GLY A 100 -17.71 25.56 -20.14
CA GLY A 100 -16.86 25.79 -21.31
C GLY A 100 -15.51 25.07 -21.28
N ILE A 101 -15.16 24.31 -20.23
CA ILE A 101 -13.93 23.51 -20.20
C ILE A 101 -14.19 22.20 -20.97
N PRO A 102 -13.44 21.91 -22.05
CA PRO A 102 -13.62 20.68 -22.81
C PRO A 102 -13.35 19.45 -21.93
N ASP A 103 -14.23 18.44 -22.02
CA ASP A 103 -14.11 17.19 -21.23
C ASP A 103 -12.75 16.50 -21.44
N VAL A 104 -12.16 16.62 -22.64
CA VAL A 104 -10.83 16.09 -22.96
C VAL A 104 -9.73 16.73 -22.13
N VAL A 105 -9.83 18.03 -21.80
CA VAL A 105 -8.84 18.75 -20.99
C VAL A 105 -8.97 18.33 -19.53
N LEU A 106 -10.20 18.24 -19.00
CA LEU A 106 -10.46 17.77 -17.64
C LEU A 106 -9.97 16.33 -17.46
N ARG A 107 -10.25 15.47 -18.43
CA ARG A 107 -9.80 14.09 -18.44
C ARG A 107 -8.28 14.00 -18.50
N GLY A 108 -7.63 14.71 -19.42
CA GLY A 108 -6.17 14.73 -19.52
C GLY A 108 -5.49 15.19 -18.22
N ALA A 109 -5.98 16.28 -17.61
CA ALA A 109 -5.41 16.78 -16.36
C ALA A 109 -5.58 15.77 -15.21
N LEU A 110 -6.77 15.21 -15.05
CA LEU A 110 -7.06 14.25 -13.99
C LEU A 110 -6.43 12.88 -14.24
N ASP A 111 -6.22 12.48 -15.49
CA ASP A 111 -5.48 11.27 -15.83
C ASP A 111 -4.04 11.38 -15.35
N VAL A 112 -3.37 12.53 -15.59
CA VAL A 112 -2.02 12.79 -15.06
C VAL A 112 -2.01 12.74 -13.52
N PHE A 113 -2.91 13.45 -12.85
CA PHE A 113 -3.01 13.40 -11.38
C PHE A 113 -3.29 11.99 -10.85
N GLY A 114 -4.13 11.25 -11.56
CA GLY A 114 -4.49 9.88 -11.25
C GLY A 114 -3.32 8.92 -11.42
N GLU A 115 -2.53 9.06 -12.49
CA GLU A 115 -1.33 8.26 -12.73
C GLU A 115 -0.28 8.49 -11.66
N GLU A 116 -0.03 9.74 -11.28
CA GLU A 116 0.93 10.09 -10.23
C GLU A 116 0.50 9.51 -8.87
N LEU A 117 -0.78 9.68 -8.50
CA LEU A 117 -1.32 9.11 -7.27
C LEU A 117 -1.24 7.57 -7.26
N ARG A 118 -1.64 6.92 -8.35
CA ARG A 118 -1.56 5.45 -8.51
C ARG A 118 -0.12 4.98 -8.44
N GLY A 119 0.79 5.69 -9.08
CA GLY A 119 2.21 5.39 -9.05
C GLY A 119 2.75 5.38 -7.63
N ILE A 120 2.48 6.42 -6.85
CA ILE A 120 2.95 6.50 -5.45
C ILE A 120 2.39 5.35 -4.62
N TRP A 121 1.10 5.05 -4.80
CA TRP A 121 0.46 3.93 -4.13
C TRP A 121 1.09 2.58 -4.50
N CYS A 122 1.33 2.33 -5.78
CA CYS A 122 1.95 1.08 -6.24
C CYS A 122 3.39 0.92 -5.73
N ASP A 123 4.21 1.98 -5.76
CA ASP A 123 5.57 1.94 -5.24
C ASP A 123 5.57 1.64 -3.74
N ALA A 124 4.70 2.33 -3.00
CA ALA A 124 4.53 2.12 -1.57
C ALA A 124 4.11 0.70 -1.24
N ARG A 125 3.12 0.17 -1.97
CA ARG A 125 2.63 -1.19 -1.78
C ARG A 125 3.73 -2.21 -2.07
N ASN A 126 4.51 -2.03 -3.12
CA ASN A 126 5.63 -2.92 -3.43
C ASN A 126 6.67 -2.88 -2.31
N TYR A 127 7.01 -1.69 -1.82
CA TYR A 127 7.99 -1.50 -0.75
C TYR A 127 7.55 -2.08 0.60
N HIS A 128 6.33 -1.76 1.03
CA HIS A 128 5.74 -2.29 2.25
C HIS A 128 5.30 -3.74 2.11
N LEU A 129 5.63 -4.37 0.99
CA LEU A 129 5.27 -5.74 0.67
C LEU A 129 3.76 -5.98 0.79
N GLY A 130 2.93 -4.96 0.54
CA GLY A 130 1.47 -4.99 0.65
C GLY A 130 0.91 -4.54 1.98
N ASP A 131 1.74 -4.38 3.02
CA ASP A 131 1.29 -3.91 4.33
C ASP A 131 1.15 -2.38 4.38
N MET A 132 0.12 -1.88 3.71
CA MET A 132 -0.16 -0.46 3.65
C MET A 132 -0.90 0.05 4.89
N LEU A 133 -1.59 -0.83 5.63
CA LEU A 133 -2.30 -0.47 6.86
C LEU A 133 -1.34 0.07 7.92
N SER A 134 -0.18 -0.57 8.09
CA SER A 134 0.84 -0.13 9.06
C SER A 134 1.49 1.21 8.72
N VAL A 135 1.34 1.70 7.48
CA VAL A 135 1.79 3.03 7.05
C VAL A 135 0.87 4.14 7.54
N PHE A 136 -0.43 3.85 7.64
CA PHE A 136 -1.44 4.84 8.03
C PHE A 136 -1.69 4.93 9.53
N GLY A 137 -1.25 3.92 10.30
CA GLY A 137 -1.36 3.89 11.76
C GLY A 137 -0.73 5.09 12.47
N ASP A 138 -1.05 5.24 13.76
CA ASP A 138 -0.83 6.47 14.55
C ASP A 138 0.64 6.80 14.86
N TYR A 139 1.58 5.89 14.58
CA TYR A 139 2.99 6.07 14.91
C TYR A 139 3.78 6.76 13.77
N GLY A 140 3.56 8.08 13.65
CA GLY A 140 4.43 9.01 12.92
C GLY A 140 4.00 9.39 11.50
N GLU A 141 4.24 10.64 11.12
CA GLU A 141 4.10 11.10 9.73
C GLU A 141 5.20 10.48 8.86
N SER A 142 4.87 9.38 8.17
CA SER A 142 5.74 8.86 7.12
C SER A 142 5.73 9.82 5.91
N GLY A 143 6.86 9.94 5.20
CA GLY A 143 6.93 10.75 3.98
C GLY A 143 5.92 10.27 2.92
N LEU A 144 5.56 8.99 2.96
CA LEU A 144 4.51 8.39 2.16
C LEU A 144 3.10 8.87 2.53
N LYS A 145 2.74 8.87 3.83
CA LYS A 145 1.45 9.41 4.30
C LYS A 145 1.31 10.87 3.90
N VAL A 146 2.38 11.67 4.04
CA VAL A 146 2.42 13.07 3.60
C VAL A 146 2.23 13.20 2.09
N ALA A 147 2.94 12.40 1.28
CA ALA A 147 2.82 12.44 -0.18
C ALA A 147 1.42 12.05 -0.67
N LEU A 148 0.89 10.93 -0.17
CA LEU A 148 -0.47 10.48 -0.50
C LEU A 148 -1.52 11.50 -0.05
N THR A 149 -1.38 12.06 1.15
CA THR A 149 -2.28 13.12 1.64
C THR A 149 -2.20 14.36 0.78
N SER A 150 -1.00 14.76 0.34
CA SER A 150 -0.79 15.92 -0.52
C SER A 150 -1.46 15.74 -1.88
N TRP A 151 -1.30 14.58 -2.52
CA TRP A 151 -1.96 14.29 -3.81
C TRP A 151 -3.46 14.14 -3.68
N ARG A 152 -3.95 13.44 -2.65
CA ARG A 152 -5.39 13.38 -2.36
C ARG A 152 -5.94 14.78 -2.13
N LYS A 153 -5.25 15.64 -1.38
CA LYS A 153 -5.65 17.05 -1.16
C LYS A 153 -5.64 17.85 -2.47
N ALA A 154 -4.63 17.68 -3.33
CA ALA A 154 -4.58 18.34 -4.64
C ALA A 154 -5.78 17.95 -5.52
N ILE A 155 -6.09 16.66 -5.61
CA ILE A 155 -7.25 16.15 -6.38
C ILE A 155 -8.58 16.61 -5.75
N SER A 156 -8.69 16.58 -4.43
CA SER A 156 -9.86 17.09 -3.71
C SER A 156 -10.06 18.60 -3.93
N ASN A 157 -8.97 19.39 -3.92
CA ASN A 157 -9.04 20.81 -4.23
C ASN A 157 -9.52 21.02 -5.67
N CYS A 158 -9.03 20.23 -6.62
CA CYS A 158 -9.53 20.25 -8.00
C CYS A 158 -11.04 19.93 -8.06
N ALA A 159 -11.51 18.97 -7.26
CA ALA A 159 -12.93 18.60 -7.18
C ALA A 159 -13.83 19.74 -6.67
N ILE A 160 -13.29 20.67 -5.88
CA ILE A 160 -14.03 21.81 -5.32
C ILE A 160 -14.14 22.97 -6.32
N VAL A 161 -13.21 23.09 -7.27
CA VAL A 161 -13.18 24.18 -8.25
C VAL A 161 -14.50 24.25 -9.02
N HIS A 162 -15.00 23.12 -9.49
CA HIS A 162 -16.24 23.06 -10.25
C HIS A 162 -16.85 21.64 -10.26
N SER A 163 -18.19 21.52 -10.37
CA SER A 163 -18.91 20.23 -10.29
C SER A 163 -18.49 19.21 -11.36
N SER A 164 -18.06 19.68 -12.53
CA SER A 164 -17.52 18.84 -13.61
C SER A 164 -16.21 18.13 -13.21
N TRP A 165 -15.39 18.76 -12.36
CA TRP A 165 -14.17 18.15 -11.82
C TRP A 165 -14.52 17.11 -10.74
N LEU A 166 -15.49 17.40 -9.88
CA LEU A 166 -15.91 16.50 -8.78
C LEU A 166 -16.22 15.09 -9.28
N VAL A 167 -16.99 15.00 -10.37
CA VAL A 167 -17.40 13.73 -10.99
C VAL A 167 -16.19 12.89 -11.39
N ARG A 168 -15.13 13.52 -11.89
CA ARG A 168 -13.94 12.87 -12.45
C ARG A 168 -12.86 12.62 -11.40
N ALA A 169 -12.72 13.53 -10.44
CA ALA A 169 -11.78 13.43 -9.33
C ALA A 169 -12.18 12.33 -8.33
N ARG A 170 -13.49 12.12 -8.11
CA ARG A 170 -13.97 11.13 -7.12
C ARG A 170 -13.49 9.69 -7.41
N PRO A 171 -13.57 9.14 -8.64
CA PRO A 171 -12.97 7.84 -8.95
C PRO A 171 -11.48 7.75 -8.58
N LEU A 172 -10.70 8.80 -8.83
CA LEU A 172 -9.26 8.82 -8.55
C LEU A 172 -8.97 8.81 -7.05
N LEU A 173 -9.70 9.62 -6.28
CA LEU A 173 -9.59 9.66 -4.81
C LEU A 173 -9.94 8.33 -4.13
N ASN A 174 -10.69 7.47 -4.82
CA ASN A 174 -11.19 6.21 -4.29
C ASN A 174 -10.74 5.00 -5.10
N TYR A 175 -9.65 5.17 -5.85
CA TYR A 175 -8.95 4.09 -6.53
C TYR A 175 -8.47 3.04 -5.51
N PHE A 176 -7.94 3.52 -4.38
CA PHE A 176 -7.62 2.73 -3.20
C PHE A 176 -8.46 3.19 -2.02
N HIS A 177 -8.89 2.24 -1.20
CA HIS A 177 -9.70 2.53 -0.02
C HIS A 177 -9.30 1.64 1.15
N THR A 178 -9.29 2.23 2.34
CA THR A 178 -8.97 1.55 3.60
C THR A 178 -10.14 1.69 4.54
N PHE A 179 -10.61 0.57 5.09
CA PHE A 179 -11.62 0.52 6.13
C PHE A 179 -10.98 0.11 7.44
N GLN A 180 -11.32 0.84 8.49
CA GLN A 180 -11.11 0.38 9.85
C GLN A 180 -12.48 0.07 10.43
N ALA A 181 -12.86 -1.20 10.43
CA ALA A 181 -14.10 -1.65 11.02
C ALA A 181 -13.90 -1.72 12.54
N SER A 182 -14.67 -0.92 13.27
CA SER A 182 -14.71 -0.87 14.73
C SER A 182 -16.15 -0.75 15.21
N LYS A 183 -16.42 -0.86 16.52
CA LYS A 183 -17.78 -0.55 17.03
C LYS A 183 -18.23 0.84 16.63
N ARG A 184 -17.31 1.80 16.51
CA ARG A 184 -17.61 3.19 16.13
C ARG A 184 -17.73 3.42 14.64
N GLN A 185 -17.28 2.49 13.79
CA GLN A 185 -17.38 2.59 12.33
C GLN A 185 -17.63 1.19 11.78
N SER A 186 -18.89 0.76 11.83
CA SER A 186 -19.26 -0.58 11.40
C SER A 186 -19.20 -0.69 9.88
N LEU A 187 -18.86 -1.89 9.36
CA LEU A 187 -18.81 -2.17 7.92
C LEU A 187 -20.09 -1.75 7.15
N PRO A 188 -21.31 -1.90 7.71
CA PRO A 188 -22.56 -1.33 7.16
C PRO A 188 -22.49 0.13 6.72
N HIS A 189 -21.84 1.01 7.50
CA HIS A 189 -21.76 2.42 7.17
C HIS A 189 -20.96 2.65 5.86
N TYR A 190 -19.96 1.81 5.62
CA TYR A 190 -19.18 1.85 4.39
C TYR A 190 -19.98 1.34 3.18
N LEU A 191 -20.94 0.42 3.36
CA LEU A 191 -21.85 0.02 2.28
C LEU A 191 -22.71 1.16 1.77
N LEU A 192 -22.92 2.22 2.56
CA LEU A 192 -23.64 3.42 2.14
C LEU A 192 -22.71 4.47 1.51
N ASN A 193 -21.38 4.30 1.59
CA ASN A 193 -20.44 5.28 1.09
C ASN A 193 -20.50 5.36 -0.46
N PRO A 194 -20.87 6.51 -1.04
CA PRO A 194 -20.96 6.69 -2.50
C PRO A 194 -19.58 6.77 -3.17
N SER A 195 -18.51 6.83 -2.38
CA SER A 195 -17.13 6.89 -2.84
C SER A 195 -16.58 5.53 -3.23
N LEU A 196 -17.23 4.44 -2.81
CA LEU A 196 -16.92 3.08 -3.24
C LEU A 196 -17.70 2.71 -4.50
N GLY A 197 -17.08 1.99 -5.41
CA GLY A 197 -17.78 1.55 -6.60
C GLY A 197 -16.90 0.82 -7.60
N THR A 198 -17.35 0.79 -8.84
CA THR A 198 -16.69 0.11 -9.95
C THR A 198 -15.32 0.69 -10.31
N TRP A 199 -14.92 1.84 -9.76
CA TRP A 199 -13.60 2.45 -9.93
C TRP A 199 -12.57 2.03 -8.86
N THR A 200 -13.00 1.43 -7.75
CA THR A 200 -12.09 0.95 -6.72
C THR A 200 -11.29 -0.24 -7.24
N ARG A 201 -9.98 -0.23 -7.03
CA ARG A 201 -9.03 -1.26 -7.49
C ARG A 201 -8.25 -1.89 -6.34
N ASP A 202 -8.08 -1.16 -5.23
CA ASP A 202 -7.37 -1.65 -4.04
C ASP A 202 -8.27 -1.43 -2.82
N LEU A 203 -8.51 -2.48 -2.05
CA LEU A 203 -9.38 -2.46 -0.88
C LEU A 203 -8.68 -3.11 0.30
N GLN A 204 -8.60 -2.37 1.40
CA GLN A 204 -7.99 -2.84 2.64
C GLN A 204 -9.01 -2.78 3.75
N ILE A 205 -9.14 -3.88 4.49
CA ILE A 205 -10.08 -4.01 5.58
C ILE A 205 -9.32 -4.39 6.83
N GLU A 206 -9.27 -3.48 7.79
CA GLU A 206 -8.74 -3.68 9.12
C GLU A 206 -9.91 -3.92 10.10
N LEU A 207 -9.84 -5.02 10.84
CA LEU A 207 -10.93 -5.48 11.69
C LEU A 207 -10.55 -5.42 13.17
N ASP A 208 -10.81 -4.29 13.80
CA ASP A 208 -10.50 -4.01 15.22
C ASP A 208 -11.05 -5.08 16.17
N GLU A 209 -10.43 -5.26 17.32
CA GLU A 209 -10.83 -6.18 18.39
C GLU A 209 -12.27 -5.94 18.85
N THR A 210 -12.71 -4.67 18.81
CA THR A 210 -14.06 -4.31 19.22
C THR A 210 -15.10 -4.54 18.13
N SER A 211 -14.70 -4.79 16.88
CA SER A 211 -15.64 -4.86 15.75
C SER A 211 -16.75 -5.88 15.95
N ASP A 212 -17.97 -5.49 15.59
CA ASP A 212 -19.10 -6.43 15.57
C ASP A 212 -18.81 -7.58 14.60
N HIS A 213 -19.49 -8.71 14.81
CA HIS A 213 -19.32 -9.88 13.97
C HIS A 213 -19.64 -9.50 12.54
N LEU A 214 -18.68 -9.71 11.63
CA LEU A 214 -18.92 -9.48 10.22
C LEU A 214 -19.88 -10.53 9.72
N HIS A 215 -21.09 -10.11 9.36
CA HIS A 215 -22.04 -10.97 8.67
C HIS A 215 -21.61 -11.13 7.21
N ASP A 216 -21.61 -12.36 6.71
CA ASP A 216 -21.25 -12.70 5.32
C ASP A 216 -22.02 -11.87 4.29
N VAL A 217 -23.28 -11.54 4.59
CA VAL A 217 -24.15 -10.70 3.76
C VAL A 217 -23.52 -9.31 3.54
N VAL A 218 -22.97 -8.70 4.59
CA VAL A 218 -22.38 -7.35 4.53
C VAL A 218 -21.09 -7.36 3.72
N VAL A 219 -20.24 -8.38 3.91
CA VAL A 219 -18.99 -8.50 3.14
C VAL A 219 -19.27 -8.81 1.67
N ASN A 220 -20.20 -9.72 1.39
CA ASN A 220 -20.61 -10.02 0.01
C ASN A 220 -21.17 -8.76 -0.67
N ALA A 221 -22.06 -8.03 0.01
CA ALA A 221 -22.58 -6.77 -0.49
C ALA A 221 -21.47 -5.75 -0.79
N LEU A 222 -20.47 -5.66 0.08
CA LEU A 222 -19.34 -4.75 -0.10
C LEU A 222 -18.53 -5.11 -1.35
N LEU A 223 -18.17 -6.39 -1.50
CA LEU A 223 -17.37 -6.86 -2.63
C LEU A 223 -18.13 -6.76 -3.95
N ASN A 224 -19.45 -6.99 -3.95
CA ASN A 224 -20.30 -6.80 -5.13
C ASN A 224 -20.34 -5.34 -5.62
N ARG A 225 -20.14 -4.36 -4.72
CA ARG A 225 -20.04 -2.94 -5.11
C ARG A 225 -18.69 -2.59 -5.75
N VAL A 226 -17.65 -3.40 -5.56
CA VAL A 226 -16.31 -3.18 -6.10
C VAL A 226 -15.88 -4.31 -7.06
N PRO A 227 -16.67 -4.61 -8.11
CA PRO A 227 -16.45 -5.80 -8.94
C PRO A 227 -15.12 -5.79 -9.73
N ASN A 228 -14.49 -4.62 -9.84
CA ASN A 228 -13.22 -4.43 -10.53
C ASN A 228 -12.02 -4.43 -9.58
N LEU A 229 -12.18 -4.96 -8.37
CA LEU A 229 -11.10 -5.05 -7.40
C LEU A 229 -9.93 -5.87 -7.96
N ARG A 230 -8.72 -5.33 -7.83
CA ARG A 230 -7.45 -5.95 -8.24
C ARG A 230 -6.66 -6.45 -7.04
N THR A 231 -6.70 -5.72 -5.95
CA THR A 231 -5.97 -6.02 -4.72
C THR A 231 -6.91 -5.99 -3.53
N PHE A 232 -6.84 -7.03 -2.70
CA PHE A 232 -7.61 -7.15 -1.47
C PHE A 232 -6.68 -7.41 -0.28
N HIS A 233 -6.81 -6.61 0.77
CA HIS A 233 -6.08 -6.80 2.03
C HIS A 233 -7.07 -6.97 3.17
N LEU A 234 -6.88 -8.03 3.96
CA LEU A 234 -7.59 -8.27 5.21
C LEU A 234 -6.62 -8.30 6.39
N ASP A 235 -6.86 -7.48 7.42
CA ASP A 235 -6.17 -7.54 8.71
C ASP A 235 -7.17 -7.87 9.82
N THR A 236 -6.89 -8.96 10.54
CA THR A 236 -7.70 -9.52 11.62
C THR A 236 -6.90 -9.54 12.91
N PHE A 237 -7.41 -8.91 13.98
CA PHE A 237 -6.76 -8.90 15.29
C PHE A 237 -7.00 -10.18 16.13
N ARG A 238 -6.14 -10.35 17.15
CA ARG A 238 -5.88 -11.58 17.94
C ARG A 238 -7.06 -12.19 18.71
N HIS A 239 -8.19 -11.49 18.85
CA HIS A 239 -9.19 -11.78 19.87
C HIS A 239 -10.62 -11.96 19.33
N ARG A 240 -10.80 -12.57 18.16
CA ARG A 240 -12.16 -12.86 17.67
C ARG A 240 -12.74 -14.15 18.25
N PRO A 241 -13.93 -14.11 18.89
CA PRO A 241 -14.70 -15.31 19.18
C PRO A 241 -15.26 -15.90 17.88
N ARG A 242 -15.36 -17.24 17.86
CA ARG A 242 -15.91 -18.06 16.76
C ARG A 242 -17.36 -17.66 16.39
N PRO A 243 -17.81 -17.91 15.14
CA PRO A 243 -17.24 -18.83 14.15
C PRO A 243 -16.50 -18.14 12.98
N CYS A 244 -15.18 -18.01 13.10
CA CYS A 244 -14.31 -17.52 12.02
C CYS A 244 -14.40 -18.36 10.74
N ASP A 245 -14.69 -19.66 10.85
CA ASP A 245 -14.73 -20.58 9.71
C ASP A 245 -15.85 -20.24 8.72
N ILE A 246 -17.04 -19.89 9.23
CA ILE A 246 -18.20 -19.50 8.42
C ILE A 246 -17.87 -18.21 7.66
N PHE A 247 -17.33 -17.23 8.38
CA PHE A 247 -16.91 -15.95 7.80
C PHE A 247 -15.87 -16.12 6.70
N ILE A 248 -14.81 -16.91 6.96
CA ILE A 248 -13.75 -17.16 5.98
C ILE A 248 -14.32 -17.85 4.73
N ALA A 249 -15.22 -18.81 4.90
CA ALA A 249 -15.87 -19.49 3.77
C ALA A 249 -16.73 -18.52 2.95
N GLY A 250 -17.55 -17.69 3.61
CA GLY A 250 -18.35 -16.65 2.97
C GLY A 250 -17.51 -15.60 2.23
N LEU A 251 -16.40 -15.17 2.84
CA LEU A 251 -15.43 -14.27 2.23
C LEU A 251 -14.78 -14.89 0.99
N CYS A 252 -14.22 -16.10 1.08
CA CYS A 252 -13.55 -16.75 -0.05
C CYS A 252 -14.53 -16.97 -1.22
N LYS A 253 -15.76 -17.38 -0.92
CA LYS A 253 -16.83 -17.48 -1.92
C LYS A 253 -17.09 -16.13 -2.58
N SER A 254 -17.16 -15.05 -1.82
CA SER A 254 -17.35 -13.70 -2.38
C SER A 254 -16.16 -13.25 -3.23
N LEU A 255 -14.92 -13.48 -2.76
CA LEU A 255 -13.70 -13.17 -3.52
C LEU A 255 -13.62 -13.94 -4.84
N SER A 256 -14.13 -15.17 -4.89
CA SER A 256 -14.17 -15.99 -6.11
C SER A 256 -14.96 -15.34 -7.26
N THR A 257 -15.90 -14.45 -6.94
CA THR A 257 -16.70 -13.71 -7.94
C THR A 257 -15.95 -12.54 -8.56
N LEU A 258 -14.84 -12.09 -7.95
CA LEU A 258 -14.07 -10.94 -8.39
C LEU A 258 -13.10 -11.34 -9.51
N THR A 259 -13.58 -11.25 -10.75
CA THR A 259 -12.85 -11.71 -11.94
C THR A 259 -11.54 -10.97 -12.23
N ASN A 260 -11.32 -9.81 -11.62
CA ASN A 260 -10.11 -9.00 -11.78
C ASN A 260 -9.17 -9.04 -10.57
N LEU A 261 -9.49 -9.82 -9.53
CA LEU A 261 -8.66 -9.89 -8.34
C LEU A 261 -7.37 -10.66 -8.63
N GLU A 262 -6.25 -9.97 -8.50
CA GLU A 262 -4.90 -10.47 -8.80
C GLU A 262 -4.06 -10.71 -7.53
N GLU A 263 -4.31 -9.94 -6.48
CA GLU A 263 -3.46 -9.91 -5.28
C GLU A 263 -4.30 -10.00 -4.00
N ILE A 264 -3.93 -10.91 -3.09
CA ILE A 264 -4.53 -11.03 -1.76
C ILE A 264 -3.44 -10.88 -0.69
N TYR A 265 -3.67 -9.99 0.26
CA TYR A 265 -2.84 -9.78 1.44
C TYR A 265 -3.62 -10.12 2.71
N ILE A 266 -2.99 -10.86 3.62
CA ILE A 266 -3.63 -11.32 4.85
C ILE A 266 -2.72 -11.07 6.03
N SER A 267 -3.21 -10.29 6.97
CA SER A 267 -2.59 -10.07 8.27
C SER A 267 -3.46 -10.79 9.30
N THR A 268 -3.11 -12.02 9.67
CA THR A 268 -3.73 -12.71 10.82
C THR A 268 -2.64 -13.16 11.77
N SER A 269 -2.92 -13.03 13.06
CA SER A 269 -2.07 -13.53 14.13
C SER A 269 -2.24 -15.03 14.41
N LEU A 270 -3.25 -15.68 13.83
CA LEU A 270 -3.63 -17.06 14.16
C LEU A 270 -3.37 -17.99 12.98
N LEU A 271 -2.37 -18.86 13.11
CA LEU A 271 -2.00 -19.84 12.07
C LEU A 271 -3.19 -20.75 11.66
N LYS A 272 -4.07 -21.10 12.60
CA LYS A 272 -5.27 -21.92 12.30
C LYS A 272 -6.21 -21.22 11.32
N GLU A 273 -6.37 -19.91 11.44
CA GLU A 273 -7.21 -19.12 10.53
C GLU A 273 -6.58 -19.03 9.15
N SER A 274 -5.26 -18.84 9.07
CA SER A 274 -4.52 -18.92 7.80
C SER A 274 -4.78 -20.25 7.11
N ASN A 275 -4.69 -21.38 7.83
CA ASN A 275 -4.91 -22.70 7.24
C ASN A 275 -6.33 -22.87 6.70
N HIS A 276 -7.34 -22.45 7.46
CA HIS A 276 -8.73 -22.52 7.02
C HIS A 276 -8.96 -21.62 5.79
N PHE A 277 -8.41 -20.40 5.80
CA PHE A 277 -8.46 -19.49 4.66
C PHE A 277 -7.85 -20.12 3.41
N ILE A 278 -6.67 -20.73 3.52
CA ILE A 278 -6.01 -21.41 2.41
C ILE A 278 -6.88 -22.52 1.83
N GLN A 279 -7.48 -23.35 2.69
CA GLN A 279 -8.37 -24.43 2.26
C GLN A 279 -9.58 -23.89 1.50
N GLN A 280 -10.28 -22.90 2.07
CA GLN A 280 -11.46 -22.31 1.43
C GLN A 280 -11.13 -21.59 0.13
N LEU A 281 -10.03 -20.82 0.11
CA LEU A 281 -9.57 -20.14 -1.11
C LEU A 281 -9.18 -21.13 -2.20
N SER A 282 -8.54 -22.26 -1.86
CA SER A 282 -8.18 -23.30 -2.82
C SER A 282 -9.39 -24.00 -3.46
N ASN A 283 -10.52 -24.05 -2.75
CA ASN A 283 -11.77 -24.62 -3.24
C ASN A 283 -12.55 -23.66 -4.16
N SER A 284 -12.37 -22.35 -3.99
CA SER A 284 -13.07 -21.32 -4.77
C SER A 284 -12.15 -20.15 -5.07
N PRO A 285 -11.11 -20.35 -5.90
CA PRO A 285 -10.14 -19.30 -6.16
C PRO A 285 -10.70 -18.23 -7.12
N PRO A 286 -10.34 -16.95 -6.93
CA PRO A 286 -10.53 -15.93 -7.96
C PRO A 286 -9.76 -16.31 -9.23
N PRO A 287 -10.35 -16.11 -10.43
CA PRO A 287 -9.82 -16.69 -11.67
C PRO A 287 -8.51 -16.07 -12.15
N LYS A 288 -8.18 -14.84 -11.72
CA LYS A 288 -6.95 -14.13 -12.08
C LYS A 288 -5.99 -13.97 -10.91
N LEU A 289 -6.19 -14.70 -9.81
CA LEU A 289 -5.36 -14.57 -8.63
C LEU A 289 -3.92 -15.00 -8.94
N LYS A 290 -2.97 -14.07 -8.80
CA LYS A 290 -1.53 -14.26 -9.09
C LYS A 290 -0.66 -14.24 -7.84
N LEU A 291 -1.04 -13.49 -6.81
CA LEU A 291 -0.24 -13.30 -5.62
C LEU A 291 -1.06 -13.48 -4.35
N ILE A 292 -0.54 -14.26 -3.40
CA ILE A 292 -1.03 -14.33 -2.03
C ILE A 292 0.12 -14.03 -1.09
N ARG A 293 -0.09 -13.16 -0.10
CA ARG A 293 0.92 -12.87 0.92
C ARG A 293 0.34 -12.78 2.32
N PHE A 294 1.03 -13.43 3.26
CA PHE A 294 0.75 -13.37 4.69
C PHE A 294 1.69 -12.37 5.33
N LEU A 295 1.16 -11.34 6.00
CA LEU A 295 1.97 -10.21 6.50
C LEU A 295 2.37 -10.33 7.98
N LYS A 296 1.66 -11.17 8.75
CA LYS A 296 1.90 -11.43 10.18
C LYS A 296 2.04 -12.93 10.49
N GLY A 297 2.62 -13.68 9.55
CA GLY A 297 2.73 -15.13 9.65
C GLY A 297 3.96 -15.58 10.43
N THR A 298 3.87 -16.71 11.13
CA THR A 298 5.03 -17.36 11.74
C THR A 298 5.79 -18.16 10.68
N ILE A 299 7.08 -17.85 10.50
CA ILE A 299 7.95 -18.58 9.57
C ILE A 299 8.64 -19.74 10.30
N ASP A 300 8.41 -20.98 9.85
CA ASP A 300 9.18 -22.13 10.30
C ASP A 300 10.56 -22.16 9.61
N ARG A 301 11.60 -21.85 10.39
CA ARG A 301 12.98 -21.74 9.89
C ARG A 301 13.63 -23.08 9.56
N SER A 302 13.03 -24.19 10.00
CA SER A 302 13.55 -25.51 9.69
C SER A 302 13.33 -25.89 8.22
N LEU A 303 12.38 -25.24 7.52
CA LEU A 303 11.92 -25.62 6.18
C LEU A 303 11.77 -24.41 5.24
N LEU A 304 12.76 -23.50 5.21
CA LEU A 304 12.71 -22.29 4.38
C LEU A 304 12.81 -22.55 2.87
N SER A 305 13.53 -23.60 2.48
CA SER A 305 13.72 -24.00 1.08
C SER A 305 12.47 -24.58 0.44
N HIS A 306 11.49 -25.02 1.25
CA HIS A 306 10.26 -25.65 0.79
C HIS A 306 9.05 -24.85 1.22
N MET A 307 8.00 -24.85 0.40
CA MET A 307 6.74 -24.24 0.81
C MET A 307 6.14 -25.04 1.98
N PRO A 308 5.74 -24.40 3.08
CA PRO A 308 5.10 -25.07 4.21
C PRO A 308 3.92 -25.95 3.79
N GLN A 309 3.75 -27.12 4.42
CA GLN A 309 2.72 -28.09 4.03
C GLN A 309 1.30 -27.51 4.11
N TRP A 310 1.03 -26.60 5.04
CA TRP A 310 -0.28 -25.96 5.17
C TRP A 310 -0.62 -25.01 4.00
N LEU A 311 0.38 -24.56 3.23
CA LEU A 311 0.18 -23.81 1.97
C LEU A 311 0.00 -24.72 0.75
N SER A 312 0.22 -26.04 0.89
CA SER A 312 0.09 -26.99 -0.23
C SER A 312 -1.24 -26.92 -0.99
N PRO A 313 -2.42 -26.62 -0.38
CA PRO A 313 -3.66 -26.48 -1.14
C PRO A 313 -3.62 -25.37 -2.21
N LEU A 314 -2.80 -24.32 -2.04
CA LEU A 314 -2.63 -23.26 -3.04
C LEU A 314 -2.04 -23.77 -4.37
N SER A 315 -1.41 -24.93 -4.37
CA SER A 315 -0.87 -25.57 -5.57
C SER A 315 -1.97 -25.95 -6.57
N SER A 316 -3.24 -26.06 -6.15
CA SER A 316 -4.37 -26.31 -7.05
C SER A 316 -4.78 -25.08 -7.87
N ILE A 317 -4.42 -23.87 -7.42
CA ILE A 317 -4.82 -22.62 -8.08
C ILE A 317 -3.92 -22.39 -9.29
N ALA A 318 -4.42 -22.65 -10.50
CA ALA A 318 -3.61 -22.61 -11.72
C ALA A 318 -3.03 -21.22 -12.02
N SER A 319 -3.77 -20.15 -11.73
CA SER A 319 -3.36 -18.75 -11.97
C SER A 319 -2.32 -18.21 -10.99
N LEU A 320 -2.12 -18.90 -9.86
CA LEU A 320 -1.29 -18.40 -8.77
C LEU A 320 0.20 -18.54 -9.11
N GLU A 321 0.89 -17.40 -9.15
CA GLU A 321 2.30 -17.26 -9.54
C GLU A 321 3.21 -17.12 -8.32
N HIS A 322 2.75 -16.42 -7.27
CA HIS A 322 3.54 -16.04 -6.12
C HIS A 322 2.83 -16.29 -4.79
N VAL A 323 3.56 -16.85 -3.83
CA VAL A 323 3.12 -17.01 -2.44
C VAL A 323 4.20 -16.45 -1.53
N GLY A 324 3.84 -15.67 -0.50
CA GLY A 324 4.81 -15.15 0.45
C GLY A 324 4.31 -15.14 1.89
N ILE A 325 5.25 -15.25 2.83
CA ILE A 325 5.04 -15.04 4.25
C ILE A 325 6.01 -13.98 4.73
N ARG A 326 5.53 -13.03 5.50
CA ARG A 326 6.29 -12.06 6.25
C ARG A 326 6.02 -12.26 7.73
N ASP A 327 7.08 -12.24 8.51
CA ASP A 327 7.08 -12.33 9.97
C ASP A 327 7.26 -10.94 10.55
N ASP A 328 6.24 -10.46 11.27
CA ASP A 328 6.19 -9.14 11.89
C ASP A 328 6.73 -9.16 13.33
N LEU A 329 7.30 -10.27 13.80
CA LEU A 329 8.03 -10.34 15.07
C LEU A 329 9.39 -9.65 14.92
N ILE A 330 9.34 -8.33 14.73
CA ILE A 330 10.47 -7.40 14.68
C ILE A 330 11.21 -7.52 16.01
N GLY A 331 12.46 -7.98 15.98
CA GLY A 331 13.35 -7.88 17.14
C GLY A 331 14.43 -8.96 17.23
N ASN A 332 14.15 -10.20 16.83
CA ASN A 332 15.07 -11.33 17.03
C ASN A 332 15.28 -12.23 15.80
N ASN A 333 14.62 -11.94 14.68
CA ASN A 333 14.52 -12.86 13.56
C ASN A 333 15.38 -12.37 12.39
N LEU A 334 16.35 -13.19 11.97
CA LEU A 334 17.22 -12.89 10.84
C LEU A 334 16.43 -12.84 9.51
N VAL A 335 15.47 -13.74 9.34
CA VAL A 335 14.60 -13.80 8.16
C VAL A 335 13.24 -13.27 8.57
N ASP A 336 12.83 -12.15 7.98
CA ASP A 336 11.55 -11.51 8.22
C ASP A 336 10.56 -11.76 7.06
N GLY A 337 11.01 -12.38 5.97
CA GLY A 337 10.13 -12.77 4.88
C GLY A 337 10.67 -13.85 3.95
N VAL A 338 9.77 -14.63 3.39
CA VAL A 338 10.05 -15.71 2.43
C VAL A 338 8.98 -15.67 1.35
N SER A 339 9.38 -15.89 0.10
CA SER A 339 8.46 -15.99 -1.02
C SER A 339 8.84 -17.08 -1.99
N TRP A 340 7.83 -17.74 -2.53
CA TRP A 340 7.95 -18.80 -3.52
C TRP A 340 7.24 -18.40 -4.80
N SER A 341 7.79 -18.84 -5.94
CA SER A 341 7.24 -18.59 -7.27
C SER A 341 7.05 -19.89 -8.05
N ARG A 342 6.11 -19.92 -8.99
CA ARG A 342 6.09 -20.93 -10.04
C ARG A 342 7.08 -20.55 -11.13
N SER A 343 7.78 -21.55 -11.66
CA SER A 343 8.72 -21.32 -12.76
C SER A 343 7.94 -21.01 -14.05
N GLU A 344 8.19 -19.84 -14.65
CA GLU A 344 7.58 -19.45 -15.94
C GLU A 344 7.84 -20.48 -17.05
N SER A 345 9.03 -21.10 -17.04
CA SER A 345 9.42 -22.15 -18.00
C SER A 345 8.62 -23.45 -17.85
N LEU A 346 7.95 -23.64 -16.73
CA LEU A 346 7.12 -24.79 -16.41
C LEU A 346 5.72 -24.29 -16.07
N ALA A 347 5.06 -23.60 -17.00
CA ALA A 347 3.66 -23.15 -16.88
C ALA A 347 2.63 -24.30 -16.59
N LYS A 348 3.10 -25.54 -16.40
CA LYS A 348 2.34 -26.73 -16.01
C LYS A 348 2.82 -27.38 -14.69
N SER A 349 3.84 -26.82 -14.04
CA SER A 349 4.32 -27.34 -12.75
C SER A 349 3.45 -26.78 -11.64
N ASN A 350 2.86 -27.68 -10.85
CA ASN A 350 2.15 -27.32 -9.62
C ASN A 350 3.11 -27.05 -8.45
N ALA A 351 4.43 -27.08 -8.67
CA ALA A 351 5.43 -26.87 -7.64
C ALA A 351 5.84 -25.39 -7.53
N PHE A 352 5.83 -24.89 -6.30
CA PHE A 352 6.40 -23.60 -5.92
C PHE A 352 7.85 -23.78 -5.49
N ASN A 353 8.75 -22.98 -6.05
CA ASN A 353 10.16 -22.95 -5.69
C ASN A 353 10.47 -21.67 -4.93
N LEU A 354 11.46 -21.73 -4.04
CA LEU A 354 11.93 -20.53 -3.35
C LEU A 354 12.39 -19.50 -4.38
N GLU A 355 11.84 -18.29 -4.26
CA GLU A 355 12.14 -17.18 -5.16
C GLU A 355 12.82 -16.06 -4.40
N GLY A 356 12.24 -15.63 -3.28
CA GLY A 356 12.69 -14.45 -2.55
C GLY A 356 12.87 -14.67 -1.05
N LEU A 357 13.90 -14.03 -0.48
CA LEU A 357 14.10 -13.92 0.96
C LEU A 357 14.20 -12.45 1.36
N SER A 358 13.56 -12.10 2.47
CA SER A 358 13.75 -10.84 3.17
C SER A 358 14.49 -11.12 4.46
N ILE A 359 15.58 -10.38 4.67
CA ILE A 359 16.51 -10.54 5.79
C ILE A 359 16.58 -9.22 6.53
N TYR A 360 16.30 -9.26 7.82
CA TYR A 360 16.44 -8.13 8.72
C TYR A 360 17.48 -8.44 9.80
N SER A 361 18.53 -7.61 9.90
CA SER A 361 19.60 -7.84 10.88
C SER A 361 19.92 -6.58 11.68
N LYS A 362 19.40 -6.51 12.92
CA LYS A 362 19.79 -5.50 13.93
C LYS A 362 21.03 -5.84 14.74
N LYS A 363 21.31 -7.12 14.97
CA LYS A 363 22.38 -7.60 15.88
C LYS A 363 23.44 -8.40 15.13
N THR A 364 24.59 -8.62 15.77
CA THR A 364 25.67 -9.48 15.25
C THR A 364 25.13 -10.89 14.97
N ILE A 365 25.13 -11.28 13.70
CA ILE A 365 24.61 -12.56 13.18
C ILE A 365 25.42 -13.79 13.65
N SER A 366 26.54 -13.58 14.35
CA SER A 366 27.49 -14.62 14.76
C SER A 366 26.79 -15.75 15.53
N GLY A 367 26.59 -16.89 14.87
CA GLY A 367 25.97 -18.10 15.44
C GLY A 367 24.66 -18.55 14.79
N VAL A 368 23.94 -17.69 14.04
CA VAL A 368 22.65 -18.06 13.42
C VAL A 368 22.83 -18.73 12.05
N MET A 369 23.94 -18.42 11.36
CA MET A 369 24.22 -18.89 9.99
C MET A 369 24.71 -20.34 9.88
N SER A 370 24.86 -21.06 10.99
CA SER A 370 25.32 -22.46 11.02
C SER A 370 24.20 -23.49 10.84
N LYS A 371 22.94 -23.07 10.69
CA LYS A 371 21.82 -23.99 10.47
C LYS A 371 21.73 -24.41 9.00
N ASP A 372 21.82 -25.72 8.74
CA ASP A 372 21.76 -26.29 7.38
C ASP A 372 20.53 -25.81 6.58
N SER A 373 19.37 -25.64 7.24
CA SER A 373 18.14 -25.20 6.58
C SER A 373 18.21 -23.78 6.00
N LEU A 374 18.96 -22.86 6.62
CA LEU A 374 19.18 -21.51 6.09
C LEU A 374 20.14 -21.53 4.90
N LEU A 375 21.14 -22.40 4.96
CA LEU A 375 22.12 -22.54 3.89
C LEU A 375 21.46 -23.01 2.59
N ASP A 376 20.52 -23.96 2.67
CA ASP A 376 19.78 -24.43 1.51
C ASP A 376 18.87 -23.35 0.92
N ALA A 377 18.25 -22.53 1.78
CA ALA A 377 17.48 -21.38 1.35
C ALA A 377 18.36 -20.34 0.62
N PHE A 378 19.55 -20.02 1.16
CA PHE A 378 20.49 -19.12 0.48
C PHE A 378 20.98 -19.68 -0.86
N LYS A 379 21.22 -20.98 -0.97
CA LYS A 379 21.59 -21.59 -2.25
C LYS A 379 20.50 -21.45 -3.32
N ALA A 380 19.24 -21.54 -2.92
CA ALA A 380 18.09 -21.56 -3.82
C ALA A 380 17.53 -20.16 -4.14
N VAL A 381 17.74 -19.16 -3.29
CA VAL A 381 17.12 -17.83 -3.44
C VAL A 381 17.60 -17.12 -4.71
N LYS A 382 16.65 -16.47 -5.41
CA LYS A 382 16.91 -15.67 -6.61
C LYS A 382 16.74 -14.17 -6.39
N ARG A 383 15.92 -13.77 -5.41
CA ARG A 383 15.68 -12.38 -5.05
C ARG A 383 15.93 -12.18 -3.56
N MET A 384 16.68 -11.16 -3.17
CA MET A 384 16.96 -10.90 -1.76
C MET A 384 16.72 -9.44 -1.42
N ASP A 385 15.90 -9.21 -0.41
CA ASP A 385 15.79 -7.93 0.29
C ASP A 385 16.64 -8.04 1.56
N LEU A 386 17.74 -7.29 1.61
CA LEU A 386 18.66 -7.28 2.74
C LEU A 386 18.58 -5.92 3.43
N ASN A 387 17.90 -5.90 4.57
CA ASN A 387 17.84 -4.76 5.47
C ASN A 387 18.77 -5.03 6.67
N TYR A 388 19.74 -4.16 6.87
CA TYR A 388 20.72 -4.35 7.91
C TYR A 388 21.03 -3.04 8.62
N SER A 389 21.25 -3.14 9.93
CA SER A 389 21.77 -2.04 10.74
C SER A 389 23.09 -2.47 11.38
N GLY A 390 24.19 -2.02 10.80
CA GLY A 390 25.55 -2.22 11.34
C GLY A 390 26.20 -3.57 11.02
N GLY A 391 27.53 -3.57 10.87
CA GLY A 391 28.32 -4.80 10.72
C GLY A 391 29.34 -4.88 9.60
N GLY A 392 29.52 -3.83 8.80
CA GLY A 392 30.56 -3.74 7.77
C GLY A 392 30.42 -4.73 6.59
N GLU A 393 31.31 -4.57 5.60
CA GLU A 393 31.39 -5.35 4.35
C GLU A 393 31.38 -6.87 4.59
N ALA A 394 32.14 -7.34 5.58
CA ALA A 394 32.38 -8.76 5.80
C ALA A 394 31.10 -9.59 6.01
N LYS A 395 30.07 -9.00 6.63
CA LYS A 395 28.78 -9.70 6.84
C LYS A 395 27.97 -9.82 5.57
N VAL A 396 27.88 -8.73 4.79
CA VAL A 396 27.16 -8.75 3.52
C VAL A 396 27.85 -9.71 2.56
N LYS A 397 29.18 -9.71 2.54
CA LYS A 397 30.01 -10.66 1.79
C LYS A 397 29.69 -12.11 2.14
N ASP A 398 29.66 -12.46 3.43
CA ASP A 398 29.37 -13.83 3.88
C ASP A 398 27.98 -14.28 3.41
N ILE A 399 26.96 -13.44 3.53
CA ILE A 399 25.59 -13.75 3.07
C ILE A 399 25.56 -13.94 1.55
N LEU A 400 26.07 -12.96 0.78
CA LEU A 400 26.00 -12.99 -0.68
C LEU A 400 26.85 -14.13 -1.27
N SER A 401 27.97 -14.48 -0.64
CA SER A 401 28.81 -15.62 -1.06
C SER A 401 28.07 -16.97 -0.99
N ARG A 402 27.05 -17.07 -0.14
CA ARG A 402 26.21 -18.26 0.03
C ARG A 402 25.01 -18.30 -0.92
N CYS A 403 24.85 -17.27 -1.76
CA CYS A 403 23.70 -17.09 -2.65
C CYS A 403 24.07 -17.20 -4.14
N PRO A 404 24.54 -18.37 -4.62
CA PRO A 404 24.97 -18.58 -6.02
C PRO A 404 23.87 -18.39 -7.07
N SER A 405 22.60 -18.40 -6.68
CA SER A 405 21.45 -18.27 -7.58
C SER A 405 20.86 -16.85 -7.62
N LEU A 406 21.42 -15.91 -6.88
CA LEU A 406 20.85 -14.58 -6.66
C LEU A 406 20.91 -13.68 -7.91
N ARG A 407 19.75 -13.32 -8.44
CA ARG A 407 19.61 -12.44 -9.63
C ARG A 407 19.16 -11.03 -9.28
N SER A 408 18.43 -10.85 -8.19
CA SER A 408 17.95 -9.54 -7.76
C SER A 408 18.36 -9.30 -6.32
N LEU A 409 18.96 -8.15 -6.06
CA LEU A 409 19.40 -7.75 -4.72
C LEU A 409 18.88 -6.35 -4.42
N SER A 410 18.20 -6.21 -3.29
CA SER A 410 17.70 -4.97 -2.74
C SER A 410 18.38 -4.74 -1.41
N LEU A 411 19.17 -3.68 -1.34
CA LEU A 411 19.94 -3.29 -0.17
C LEU A 411 19.27 -2.10 0.49
N VAL A 412 18.90 -2.27 1.75
CA VAL A 412 18.32 -1.19 2.55
C VAL A 412 19.30 -0.83 3.64
N ASP A 413 19.91 0.34 3.52
CA ASP A 413 20.74 0.91 4.58
C ASP A 413 19.85 1.62 5.60
N GLU A 414 19.68 1.01 6.77
CA GLU A 414 19.18 1.72 7.95
C GLU A 414 20.33 2.31 8.78
N SER A 415 21.56 1.87 8.53
CA SER A 415 22.72 2.39 9.23
C SER A 415 23.08 3.78 8.72
N LYS A 416 23.50 4.66 9.61
CA LYS A 416 24.01 6.00 9.22
C LYS A 416 25.51 5.94 8.89
N ASP A 417 26.00 4.76 8.51
CA ASP A 417 27.42 4.43 8.37
C ASP A 417 27.85 4.44 6.90
N PHE A 418 28.86 5.25 6.59
CA PHE A 418 29.37 5.45 5.23
C PHE A 418 30.17 4.24 4.71
N THR A 419 30.49 3.27 5.57
CA THR A 419 31.15 2.00 5.16
C THR A 419 30.24 1.06 4.39
N PHE A 420 28.94 1.37 4.28
CA PHE A 420 27.96 0.66 3.43
C PHE A 420 28.48 0.42 1.99
N PHE A 421 29.31 1.31 1.45
CA PHE A 421 29.71 1.30 0.03
C PHE A 421 30.90 0.42 -0.33
N GLU A 422 31.43 -0.36 0.61
CA GLU A 422 32.35 -1.47 0.31
C GLU A 422 31.62 -2.68 -0.32
N ILE A 423 30.28 -2.64 -0.37
CA ILE A 423 29.46 -3.68 -1.02
C ILE A 423 29.82 -3.91 -2.49
N ALA A 424 30.41 -2.91 -3.15
CA ALA A 424 30.87 -3.00 -4.54
C ALA A 424 31.79 -4.21 -4.80
N GLU A 425 32.59 -4.61 -3.81
CA GLU A 425 33.55 -5.71 -3.92
C GLU A 425 32.93 -7.09 -3.71
N VAL A 426 31.66 -7.14 -3.29
CA VAL A 426 31.01 -8.38 -2.84
C VAL A 426 29.73 -8.70 -3.60
N LEU A 427 29.40 -7.89 -4.61
CA LEU A 427 28.26 -8.16 -5.48
C LEU A 427 28.50 -9.44 -6.28
N PRO A 428 27.51 -10.35 -6.35
CA PRO A 428 27.64 -11.56 -7.15
C PRO A 428 27.72 -11.25 -8.66
N GLU A 429 28.57 -11.97 -9.39
CA GLU A 429 28.78 -11.76 -10.84
C GLU A 429 27.51 -12.00 -11.69
N PHE A 430 26.60 -12.82 -11.18
CA PHE A 430 25.37 -13.23 -11.85
C PHE A 430 24.15 -12.35 -11.52
N LEU A 431 24.37 -11.26 -10.79
CA LEU A 431 23.33 -10.28 -10.45
C LEU A 431 22.79 -9.58 -11.71
N GLU A 432 21.47 -9.53 -11.86
CA GLU A 432 20.75 -8.91 -12.99
C GLU A 432 20.06 -7.59 -12.57
N GLU A 433 19.59 -7.50 -11.33
CA GLU A 433 18.90 -6.33 -10.77
C GLU A 433 19.52 -5.90 -9.43
N LEU A 434 19.81 -4.60 -9.30
CA LEU A 434 20.35 -4.01 -8.08
C LEU A 434 19.52 -2.80 -7.65
N ASP A 435 18.95 -2.90 -6.46
CA ASP A 435 18.16 -1.88 -5.81
C ASP A 435 18.93 -1.42 -4.55
N ILE A 436 19.20 -0.12 -4.42
CA ILE A 436 19.93 0.41 -3.26
C ILE A 436 19.11 1.53 -2.65
N THR A 437 18.83 1.43 -1.35
CA THR A 437 18.29 2.54 -0.59
C THR A 437 19.38 3.22 0.20
N PHE A 438 19.54 4.52 -0.04
CA PHE A 438 20.54 5.35 0.59
C PHE A 438 19.92 6.56 1.30
N SER A 439 20.39 6.84 2.51
CA SER A 439 20.03 8.04 3.27
C SER A 439 21.26 8.93 3.48
N PRO A 440 21.43 10.03 2.73
CA PRO A 440 22.51 10.98 2.97
C PRO A 440 22.31 11.81 4.25
N PHE A 441 21.22 11.62 4.99
CA PHE A 441 20.93 12.40 6.20
C PHE A 441 21.35 11.63 7.45
N ASN A 442 22.52 11.97 7.97
CA ASN A 442 22.92 11.56 9.32
C ASN A 442 22.70 12.73 10.30
N ARG A 443 21.53 12.73 10.97
CA ARG A 443 21.20 13.71 12.02
C ARG A 443 22.13 13.65 13.23
N ASN A 444 22.89 12.58 13.45
CA ASN A 444 23.71 12.47 14.66
C ASN A 444 25.03 13.23 14.54
N ASN A 445 25.21 13.95 13.44
CA ASN A 445 26.49 14.39 12.96
C ASN A 445 26.56 15.94 12.86
N TYR A 446 25.63 16.64 13.54
CA TYR A 446 25.47 18.10 13.57
C TYR A 446 26.63 18.90 14.17
N GLN A 447 27.70 18.25 14.65
CA GLN A 447 28.83 18.93 15.30
C GLN A 447 29.88 19.49 14.33
N ILE A 448 29.64 19.47 13.01
CA ILE A 448 30.61 19.93 12.01
C ILE A 448 30.13 21.25 11.40
N ASN A 449 30.99 22.27 11.39
CA ASN A 449 30.73 23.63 10.88
C ASN A 449 30.48 23.71 9.35
N THR A 450 30.39 22.58 8.64
CA THR A 450 30.18 22.56 7.19
C THR A 450 28.69 22.75 6.87
N PRO A 451 28.33 23.58 5.88
CA PRO A 451 26.95 23.69 5.41
C PRO A 451 26.36 22.31 5.08
N LEU A 452 25.12 22.10 5.49
CA LEU A 452 24.43 20.82 5.34
C LEU A 452 24.38 20.38 3.87
N GLU A 453 24.17 21.32 2.95
CA GLU A 453 24.12 21.07 1.51
C GLU A 453 25.44 20.52 0.97
N THR A 454 26.56 21.14 1.32
CA THR A 454 27.90 20.71 0.90
C THR A 454 28.21 19.31 1.41
N ARG A 455 27.78 18.99 2.63
CA ARG A 455 27.96 17.66 3.21
C ARG A 455 27.16 16.59 2.46
N ILE A 456 25.89 16.87 2.19
CA ILE A 456 25.01 15.93 1.47
C ILE A 456 25.57 15.67 0.08
N ILE A 457 25.98 16.72 -0.64
CA ILE A 457 26.59 16.58 -1.97
C ILE A 457 27.87 15.74 -1.88
N GLY A 458 28.77 16.04 -0.94
CA GLY A 458 30.00 15.27 -0.77
C GLY A 458 29.77 13.78 -0.46
N GLN A 459 28.71 13.45 0.28
CA GLN A 459 28.32 12.06 0.52
C GLN A 459 27.74 11.38 -0.72
N LEU A 460 26.93 12.10 -1.50
CA LEU A 460 26.43 11.60 -2.78
C LEU A 460 27.57 11.37 -3.78
N ASP A 461 28.56 12.26 -3.82
CA ASP A 461 29.75 12.11 -4.68
C ASP A 461 30.60 10.91 -4.24
N HIS A 462 30.79 10.73 -2.94
CA HIS A 462 31.48 9.56 -2.41
C HIS A 462 30.74 8.26 -2.75
N PHE A 463 29.41 8.26 -2.60
CA PHE A 463 28.56 7.14 -2.99
C PHE A 463 28.66 6.85 -4.49
N ASP A 464 28.56 7.88 -5.33
CA ASP A 464 28.64 7.77 -6.79
C ASP A 464 29.98 7.15 -7.22
N ALA A 465 31.09 7.60 -6.65
CA ALA A 465 32.42 7.08 -6.93
C ALA A 465 32.61 5.61 -6.50
N ARG A 466 32.02 5.21 -5.38
CA ARG A 466 32.09 3.82 -4.90
C ARG A 466 31.20 2.88 -5.71
N LEU A 467 29.96 3.29 -5.95
CA LEU A 467 29.02 2.48 -6.74
C LEU A 467 29.52 2.30 -8.18
N LEU A 468 30.22 3.28 -8.75
CA LEU A 468 30.90 3.16 -10.05
C LEU A 468 31.78 1.91 -10.14
N GLN A 469 32.51 1.55 -9.07
CA GLN A 469 33.36 0.36 -9.04
C GLN A 469 32.53 -0.92 -9.12
N ALA A 470 31.38 -0.95 -8.44
CA ALA A 470 30.42 -2.07 -8.46
C ALA A 470 29.80 -2.27 -9.85
N LEU A 471 29.53 -1.15 -10.52
CA LEU A 471 28.93 -1.10 -11.86
C LEU A 471 29.94 -1.37 -12.98
N HIS A 472 31.20 -1.63 -12.66
CA HIS A 472 32.18 -1.98 -13.67
C HIS A 472 31.81 -3.31 -14.36
N PRO A 473 31.93 -3.43 -15.71
CA PRO A 473 31.55 -4.64 -16.44
C PRO A 473 32.25 -5.91 -15.96
N GLY A 474 33.47 -5.78 -15.45
CA GLY A 474 34.24 -6.90 -14.90
C GLY A 474 33.70 -7.45 -13.58
N THR A 475 32.96 -6.65 -12.81
CA THR A 475 32.45 -7.03 -11.48
C THR A 475 31.04 -7.63 -11.58
N THR A 476 30.15 -6.98 -12.34
CA THR A 476 28.74 -7.36 -12.44
C THR A 476 28.30 -7.50 -13.90
N PRO A 477 28.87 -8.44 -14.68
CA PRO A 477 28.69 -8.51 -16.13
C PRO A 477 27.23 -8.69 -16.56
N ARG A 478 26.39 -9.32 -15.72
CA ARG A 478 24.98 -9.62 -16.03
C ARG A 478 23.99 -8.54 -15.61
N LEU A 479 24.44 -7.50 -14.92
CA LEU A 479 23.57 -6.44 -14.42
C LEU A 479 22.83 -5.79 -15.59
N ARG A 480 21.54 -5.52 -15.42
CA ARG A 480 20.64 -4.91 -16.42
C ARG A 480 19.90 -3.71 -15.86
N VAL A 481 19.54 -3.76 -14.58
CA VAL A 481 18.72 -2.74 -13.91
C VAL A 481 19.41 -2.28 -12.63
N VAL A 482 19.49 -0.97 -12.46
CA VAL A 482 20.00 -0.32 -11.26
C VAL A 482 19.01 0.76 -10.81
N ARG A 483 18.46 0.60 -9.60
CA ARG A 483 17.52 1.55 -9.01
C ARG A 483 18.08 2.06 -7.69
N ILE A 484 18.25 3.37 -7.60
CA ILE A 484 18.71 4.03 -6.38
C ILE A 484 17.54 4.77 -5.76
N TYR A 485 17.26 4.47 -4.51
CA TYR A 485 16.22 5.11 -3.73
C TYR A 485 16.84 6.00 -2.66
N ILE A 486 16.56 7.30 -2.71
CA ILE A 486 17.10 8.26 -1.77
C ILE A 486 16.04 8.60 -0.71
N SER A 487 16.41 8.62 0.56
CA SER A 487 15.51 8.97 1.67
C SER A 487 14.69 10.24 1.41
N SER A 488 13.39 10.21 1.73
CA SER A 488 12.48 11.35 1.63
C SER A 488 12.91 12.61 2.39
N ALA A 489 13.86 12.52 3.34
CA ALA A 489 14.44 13.68 3.99
C ALA A 489 15.10 14.67 2.99
N VAL A 490 15.50 14.19 1.81
CA VAL A 490 15.96 15.05 0.69
C VAL A 490 14.93 16.12 0.32
N MET A 491 13.64 15.82 0.46
CA MET A 491 12.55 16.72 0.06
C MET A 491 12.56 18.03 0.87
N GLU A 492 13.17 18.05 2.05
CA GLU A 492 13.35 19.24 2.89
C GLU A 492 14.41 20.19 2.30
N GLN A 493 15.32 19.68 1.45
CA GLN A 493 16.45 20.40 0.89
C GLN A 493 16.18 20.90 -0.54
N ARG A 494 15.06 21.63 -0.73
CA ARG A 494 14.63 22.14 -2.05
C ARG A 494 15.61 23.11 -2.70
N LYS A 495 16.53 23.70 -1.94
CA LYS A 495 17.60 24.56 -2.46
C LYS A 495 18.67 23.75 -3.19
N THR A 496 18.90 22.52 -2.75
CA THR A 496 19.94 21.62 -3.27
C THR A 496 19.40 20.69 -4.35
N PHE A 497 18.13 20.32 -4.26
CA PHE A 497 17.53 19.32 -5.13
C PHE A 497 16.33 19.83 -5.91
N PHE A 498 16.20 19.31 -7.13
CA PHE A 498 15.04 19.47 -7.98
C PHE A 498 14.37 18.10 -8.15
N ILE A 499 13.06 18.02 -7.87
CA ILE A 499 12.28 16.79 -8.01
C ILE A 499 11.35 16.94 -9.20
N LEU A 500 11.43 16.02 -10.15
CA LEU A 500 10.52 15.91 -11.28
C LEU A 500 9.54 14.74 -11.03
N ASN A 501 8.24 15.00 -11.20
CA ASN A 501 7.16 14.00 -11.10
C ASN A 501 7.30 13.11 -9.85
N HIS A 502 7.46 13.72 -8.67
CA HIS A 502 7.59 13.09 -7.32
C HIS A 502 8.69 12.02 -7.12
N ARG A 503 9.40 11.59 -8.16
CA ARG A 503 10.37 10.49 -8.12
C ARG A 503 11.76 10.94 -8.49
N GLN A 504 11.91 11.54 -9.67
CA GLN A 504 13.23 11.76 -10.26
C GLN A 504 13.93 12.92 -9.57
N LEU A 505 15.13 12.65 -9.08
CA LEU A 505 15.90 13.61 -8.30
C LEU A 505 17.10 14.13 -9.11
N PHE A 506 17.23 15.45 -9.16
CA PHE A 506 18.33 16.16 -9.79
C PHE A 506 18.98 17.10 -8.77
N ARG A 507 20.27 17.39 -8.98
CA ARG A 507 20.98 18.45 -8.26
C ARG A 507 20.60 19.78 -8.88
N ARG A 508 20.46 20.80 -8.04
CA ARG A 508 20.42 22.20 -8.47
C ARG A 508 21.83 22.74 -8.44
N GLU A 509 22.34 23.14 -9.59
CA GLU A 509 23.56 23.95 -9.62
C GLU A 509 23.18 25.42 -9.46
N ALA A 510 23.77 26.07 -8.46
CA ALA A 510 23.66 27.51 -8.33
C ALA A 510 24.43 28.16 -9.48
N ILE A 511 23.71 28.70 -10.45
CA ILE A 511 24.30 29.47 -11.54
C ILE A 511 24.77 30.79 -10.94
N GLY A 512 26.05 30.87 -10.58
CA GLY A 512 26.71 32.13 -10.27
C GLY A 512 26.54 32.64 -8.83
N ALA A 513 27.15 31.99 -7.84
CA ALA A 513 27.48 32.62 -6.56
C ALA A 513 28.68 33.59 -6.64
N LEU A 514 29.11 33.99 -7.84
CA LEU A 514 30.28 34.84 -8.09
C LEU A 514 29.94 36.28 -8.53
N SER A 515 28.70 36.74 -8.38
CA SER A 515 28.39 38.17 -8.59
C SER A 515 27.45 38.70 -7.50
N PRO A 516 28.00 39.26 -6.41
CA PRO A 516 27.22 39.95 -5.40
C PRO A 516 26.96 41.37 -5.90
N THR A 517 25.89 41.60 -6.66
CA THR A 517 25.28 42.93 -6.83
C THR A 517 24.12 42.83 -7.82
N VAL A 518 22.89 42.91 -7.29
CA VAL A 518 21.72 43.67 -7.78
C VAL A 518 20.50 43.02 -7.13
N SER A 519 20.22 43.46 -5.90
CA SER A 519 18.97 43.17 -5.20
C SER A 519 17.86 44.03 -5.82
N GLY A 520 16.93 43.45 -6.57
CA GLY A 520 15.73 44.18 -6.96
C GLY A 520 14.90 43.68 -8.14
N ALA A 521 15.32 42.64 -8.89
CA ALA A 521 14.52 42.10 -9.97
C ALA A 521 13.70 40.89 -9.49
N GLU A 522 12.39 40.94 -9.72
CA GLU A 522 11.46 39.83 -9.54
C GLU A 522 12.03 38.56 -10.16
N GLU A 523 11.94 37.44 -9.44
CA GLU A 523 12.45 36.12 -9.85
C GLU A 523 11.99 35.81 -11.28
N SER A 524 12.87 36.00 -12.26
CA SER A 524 12.76 35.29 -13.52
C SER A 524 12.76 33.80 -13.17
N PRO A 525 12.00 32.95 -13.89
CA PRO A 525 12.14 31.51 -13.75
C PRO A 525 13.52 31.15 -14.29
N ASP A 526 14.55 31.36 -13.46
CA ASP A 526 15.94 31.13 -13.78
C ASP A 526 16.07 29.71 -14.30
N GLU A 527 16.78 29.60 -15.41
CA GLU A 527 17.02 28.38 -16.14
C GLU A 527 17.85 27.43 -15.26
N VAL A 528 17.19 26.74 -14.31
CA VAL A 528 17.87 25.86 -13.35
C VAL A 528 18.63 24.79 -14.13
N VAL A 529 19.96 24.84 -14.11
CA VAL A 529 20.81 23.78 -14.63
C VAL A 529 20.58 22.54 -13.77
N LYS A 530 19.94 21.54 -14.37
CA LYS A 530 19.63 20.26 -13.75
C LYS A 530 20.78 19.31 -14.04
N THR A 531 21.53 18.95 -13.01
CA THR A 531 22.54 17.88 -13.12
C THR A 531 22.04 16.57 -12.50
N PRO A 532 22.44 15.42 -13.05
CA PRO A 532 22.17 14.12 -12.45
C PRO A 532 22.55 14.06 -10.98
N LEU A 533 21.79 13.31 -10.18
CA LEU A 533 22.17 13.08 -8.78
C LEU A 533 23.47 12.27 -8.65
N LEU A 534 23.67 11.29 -9.53
CA LEU A 534 24.80 10.36 -9.52
C LEU A 534 25.39 10.32 -10.95
N PRO A 535 26.11 11.38 -11.36
CA PRO A 535 26.58 11.53 -12.73
C PRO A 535 27.51 10.42 -13.20
N LEU A 536 28.39 9.90 -12.34
CA LEU A 536 29.35 8.84 -12.71
C LEU A 536 28.60 7.52 -12.97
N CYS A 537 27.71 7.13 -12.06
CA CYS A 537 26.87 5.95 -12.22
C CYS A 537 25.99 6.05 -13.46
N GLN A 538 25.32 7.18 -13.68
CA GLN A 538 24.49 7.37 -14.87
C GLN A 538 25.31 7.23 -16.16
N GLN A 539 26.52 7.81 -16.21
CA GLN A 539 27.40 7.68 -17.36
C GLN A 539 27.83 6.22 -17.60
N MET A 540 28.18 5.49 -16.53
CA MET A 540 28.56 4.08 -16.63
C MET A 540 27.39 3.20 -17.08
N CYS A 541 26.21 3.38 -16.48
CA CYS A 541 25.00 2.69 -16.89
C CYS A 541 24.66 2.95 -18.35
N TYR A 542 24.76 4.21 -18.81
CA TYR A 542 24.56 4.56 -20.21
C TYR A 542 25.55 3.82 -21.13
N LYS A 543 26.86 3.84 -20.81
CA LYS A 543 27.90 3.11 -21.57
C LYS A 543 27.62 1.61 -21.65
N ARG A 544 27.05 1.03 -20.59
CA ARG A 544 26.70 -0.39 -20.49
C ARG A 544 25.29 -0.73 -20.98
N SER A 545 24.50 0.25 -21.44
CA SER A 545 23.08 0.08 -21.78
C SER A 545 22.23 -0.50 -20.64
N LEU A 546 22.53 -0.09 -19.40
CA LEU A 546 21.76 -0.46 -18.21
C LEU A 546 20.57 0.49 -18.02
N SER A 547 19.44 -0.06 -17.56
CA SER A 547 18.34 0.76 -17.04
C SER A 547 18.77 1.36 -15.70
N PHE A 548 18.84 2.68 -15.61
CA PHE A 548 19.25 3.40 -14.42
C PHE A 548 18.19 4.40 -14.01
N SER A 549 17.84 4.42 -12.72
CA SER A 549 16.98 5.47 -12.16
C SER A 549 17.37 5.82 -10.75
N VAL A 550 17.21 7.10 -10.41
CA VAL A 550 17.37 7.62 -9.05
C VAL A 550 16.04 8.22 -8.63
N GLN A 551 15.46 7.67 -7.57
CA GLN A 551 14.11 7.95 -7.12
C GLN A 551 14.09 8.36 -5.65
N VAL A 552 13.15 9.23 -5.26
CA VAL A 552 12.90 9.49 -3.84
C VAL A 552 12.12 8.33 -3.23
N ARG A 553 12.64 7.77 -2.14
CA ARG A 553 11.97 6.75 -1.34
C ARG A 553 11.04 7.42 -0.34
N LEU A 554 9.74 7.28 -0.57
CA LEU A 554 8.68 7.71 0.34
C LEU A 554 8.51 6.64 1.43
N VAL A 555 9.35 6.69 2.48
CA VAL A 555 9.47 5.61 3.49
C VAL A 555 8.88 6.03 4.83
N LYS A 556 8.42 5.02 5.59
CA LYS A 556 8.18 5.09 7.03
C LYS A 556 9.52 5.26 7.75
N LYS A 557 9.74 6.38 8.44
CA LYS A 557 10.78 6.40 9.47
C LYS A 557 10.42 5.28 10.43
N HIS A 558 11.28 4.27 10.57
CA HIS A 558 11.23 3.48 11.79
C HIS A 558 11.49 4.50 12.88
N SER A 559 10.44 4.84 13.63
CA SER A 559 10.61 5.58 14.87
C SER A 559 11.56 4.72 15.68
N ASP A 560 12.75 5.23 15.95
CA ASP A 560 13.63 4.71 16.99
C ASP A 560 12.87 4.87 18.32
N ALA A 561 11.84 4.04 18.53
CA ALA A 561 11.08 3.96 19.77
C ALA A 561 11.88 3.21 20.84
N ASP A 562 13.08 2.73 20.49
CA ASP A 562 14.10 2.20 21.39
C ASP A 562 15.17 3.26 21.72
N SER A 563 14.87 4.56 21.65
CA SER A 563 15.68 5.48 22.47
C SER A 563 15.34 5.19 23.92
N ASP A 564 16.19 4.37 24.54
CA ASP A 564 16.22 4.02 25.96
C ASP A 564 15.54 5.10 26.81
N ILE A 565 14.28 4.86 27.16
CA ILE A 565 13.78 5.37 28.43
C ILE A 565 14.44 4.41 29.42
N ASP A 566 15.63 4.78 29.88
CA ASP A 566 16.12 4.33 31.16
C ASP A 566 15.01 4.69 32.16
N VAL A 567 14.18 3.69 32.47
CA VAL A 567 13.31 3.72 33.63
C VAL A 567 14.25 3.57 34.80
N ASP A 568 14.92 4.67 35.16
CA ASP A 568 15.56 4.80 36.45
C ASP A 568 14.46 4.58 37.50
N GLU A 569 14.78 3.67 38.41
CA GLU A 569 14.07 3.35 39.61
C GLU A 569 13.56 4.63 40.30
N PHE A 570 12.25 4.85 40.29
CA PHE A 570 11.59 5.52 41.41
C PHE A 570 11.00 4.47 42.32
N SER A 571 11.89 3.91 43.15
CA SER A 571 11.52 3.43 44.47
C SER A 571 11.45 4.64 45.41
N GLU A 572 10.23 5.08 45.73
CA GLU A 572 9.80 5.50 47.08
C GLU A 572 8.27 5.42 47.19
#